data_AF-A0A926BRP2-F1
#
_entry.id   AF-A0A926BRP2-F1
#
_cell.length_a   1.000
_cell.length_b   1.000
_cell.length_c   1.000
_cell.angle_alpha   90.00
_cell.angle_beta   90.00
_cell.angle_gamma   90.00
#
_symmetry.space_group_name_H-M   'P 1'
#
loop_
_entity.id
_entity.type
_entity.pdbx_description
1 polymer ?
#
loop_
_entity_poly.entity_id
_entity_poly.type
_entity_poly.pdbx_seq_one_letter_code
_entity_poly.pdbx_strand_id
1 'polypeptide(L)'
;MKPSPVLHSALLLLAASSAANAAVVWTQGLDGVFESQAGVPDAYVGVGSDSTGGDESETISNWLLTPPLDLAGSPTLSFWTRTVDTPAFPDRLEVRVSTNGDSANVGTGAESVGDFGAVLLSVNPALEVSGYPNGWTRYEAVLPAFAPLTTGRNAYRYFVTDAGRIAANGDYIGVDTVRVAETVAVPESPALPLLAFALPLLALRRNRSLMPV
;
A
#
# COMPACT_ATOMS: atom_id res chain seq x y z
N MET A 1 -19.60 -18.89 -17.13
CA MET A 1 -18.78 -17.84 -16.49
C MET A 1 -17.68 -18.53 -15.72
N LYS A 2 -16.43 -18.46 -16.21
CA LYS A 2 -15.26 -18.98 -15.51
C LYS A 2 -14.91 -17.95 -14.41
N PRO A 3 -14.81 -18.33 -13.13
CA PRO A 3 -14.40 -17.38 -12.11
C PRO A 3 -12.99 -16.88 -12.47
N SER A 4 -12.83 -15.56 -12.46
CA SER A 4 -11.54 -14.91 -12.60
C SER A 4 -10.62 -15.46 -11.50
N PRO A 5 -9.37 -15.86 -11.80
CA PRO A 5 -8.45 -16.28 -10.77
C PRO A 5 -8.13 -15.05 -9.91
N VAL A 6 -8.62 -15.07 -8.67
CA VAL A 6 -8.09 -14.21 -7.62
C VAL A 6 -6.68 -14.73 -7.36
N LEU A 7 -5.70 -14.11 -8.02
CA LEU A 7 -4.30 -14.27 -7.68
C LEU A 7 -4.15 -13.81 -6.22
N HIS A 8 -4.08 -14.78 -5.31
CA HIS A 8 -3.54 -14.58 -3.99
C HIS A 8 -2.03 -14.38 -4.22
N SER A 9 -1.65 -13.18 -4.64
CA SER A 9 -0.25 -12.79 -4.69
C SER A 9 0.28 -12.91 -3.28
N ALA A 10 1.00 -14.00 -3.01
CA ALA A 10 1.87 -14.13 -1.86
C ALA A 10 2.96 -13.07 -2.03
N LEU A 11 2.65 -11.84 -1.59
CA LEU A 11 3.59 -10.75 -1.52
C LEU A 11 4.66 -11.17 -0.50
N LEU A 12 5.87 -11.49 -0.97
CA LEU A 12 6.96 -11.84 -0.07
C LEU A 12 7.39 -10.58 0.69
N LEU A 13 6.98 -10.47 1.94
CA LEU A 13 7.29 -9.31 2.78
C LEU A 13 8.65 -9.51 3.47
N LEU A 14 9.42 -8.43 3.59
CA LEU A 14 10.67 -8.41 4.35
C LEU A 14 10.44 -7.71 5.69
N ALA A 15 10.71 -8.41 6.80
CA ALA A 15 10.69 -7.83 8.13
C ALA A 15 12.08 -7.29 8.51
N ALA A 16 12.14 -6.11 9.10
CA ALA A 16 13.36 -5.46 9.57
C ALA A 16 13.08 -4.62 10.81
N SER A 17 14.13 -4.17 11.49
CA SER A 17 14.05 -3.16 12.55
C SER A 17 15.15 -2.13 12.39
N SER A 18 14.84 -0.87 12.69
CA SER A 18 15.87 0.18 12.83
C SER A 18 16.23 0.44 14.29
N ALA A 19 15.51 -0.14 15.26
CA ALA A 19 15.86 -0.03 16.67
C ALA A 19 17.00 -1.01 17.01
N ALA A 20 18.00 -0.54 17.76
CA ALA A 20 19.19 -1.33 18.08
C ALA A 20 18.90 -2.55 18.99
N ASN A 21 17.85 -2.49 19.80
CA ASN A 21 17.47 -3.53 20.77
C ASN A 21 16.21 -4.30 20.34
N ALA A 22 15.96 -4.45 19.04
CA ALA A 22 14.77 -5.15 18.57
C ALA A 22 14.77 -6.64 18.99
N ALA A 23 13.73 -7.08 19.68
CA ALA A 23 13.60 -8.47 20.15
C ALA A 23 12.75 -9.33 19.21
N VAL A 24 11.65 -8.77 18.72
CA VAL A 24 10.74 -9.40 17.76
C VAL A 24 10.47 -8.41 16.63
N VAL A 25 10.28 -8.91 15.41
CA VAL A 25 9.87 -8.12 14.23
C VAL A 25 8.47 -8.57 13.79
N TRP A 26 7.98 -8.09 12.65
CA TRP A 26 6.73 -8.58 12.09
C TRP A 26 6.72 -10.10 11.88
N THR A 27 5.66 -10.77 12.33
CA THR A 27 5.50 -12.23 12.28
C THR A 27 4.11 -12.63 11.77
N GLN A 28 3.87 -13.94 11.60
CA GLN A 28 2.54 -14.47 11.35
C GLN A 28 1.57 -14.07 12.48
N GLY A 29 0.32 -13.81 12.12
CA GLY A 29 -0.75 -13.49 13.06
C GLY A 29 -0.95 -14.55 14.16
N LEU A 30 -1.52 -14.11 15.27
CA LEU A 30 -1.83 -14.93 16.45
C LEU A 30 -3.35 -15.05 16.57
N ASP A 31 -3.89 -16.23 16.25
CA ASP A 31 -5.33 -16.51 16.30
C ASP A 31 -5.98 -16.25 17.69
N GLY A 32 -5.21 -16.40 18.77
CA GLY A 32 -5.64 -16.12 20.14
C GLY A 32 -5.79 -14.64 20.49
N VAL A 33 -5.32 -13.71 19.64
CA VAL A 33 -5.47 -12.26 19.85
C VAL A 33 -6.66 -11.71 19.07
N PHE A 34 -6.73 -11.99 17.77
CA PHE A 34 -7.90 -11.78 16.91
C PHE A 34 -7.76 -12.57 15.62
N GLU A 35 -8.89 -12.89 14.98
CA GLU A 35 -8.89 -13.53 13.66
C GLU A 35 -8.53 -12.53 12.54
N SER A 36 -7.99 -13.06 11.44
CA SER A 36 -7.66 -12.35 10.21
C SER A 36 -8.85 -11.61 9.60
N GLN A 37 -8.56 -10.60 8.78
CA GLN A 37 -9.59 -9.90 8.00
C GLN A 37 -10.10 -10.80 6.87
N ALA A 38 -9.22 -11.62 6.29
CA ALA A 38 -9.55 -12.57 5.25
C ALA A 38 -8.63 -13.80 5.29
N GLY A 39 -9.20 -14.98 5.00
CA GLY A 39 -8.43 -16.23 4.92
C GLY A 39 -8.61 -17.12 6.15
N VAL A 40 -7.58 -17.89 6.50
CA VAL A 40 -7.55 -18.69 7.74
C VAL A 40 -7.34 -17.78 8.95
N PRO A 41 -7.68 -18.20 10.19
CA PRO A 41 -7.73 -17.32 11.35
C PRO A 41 -6.44 -16.52 11.63
N ASP A 42 -5.27 -17.10 11.36
CA ASP A 42 -3.97 -16.46 11.57
C ASP A 42 -3.44 -15.71 10.33
N ALA A 43 -4.18 -15.65 9.21
CA ALA A 43 -3.75 -15.15 7.89
C ALA A 43 -3.52 -13.63 7.77
N TYR A 44 -2.89 -13.02 8.77
CA TYR A 44 -2.43 -11.64 8.75
C TYR A 44 -0.98 -11.57 9.25
N VAL A 45 -0.33 -10.42 9.12
CA VAL A 45 0.98 -10.17 9.75
C VAL A 45 0.80 -9.31 10.99
N GLY A 46 1.48 -9.66 12.08
CA GLY A 46 1.34 -8.98 13.36
C GLY A 46 2.65 -8.52 13.96
N VAL A 47 2.57 -7.51 14.82
CA VAL A 47 3.68 -6.97 15.61
C VAL A 47 3.12 -6.31 16.87
N GLY A 48 3.83 -6.40 17.99
CA GLY A 48 3.37 -5.83 19.26
C GLY A 48 4.48 -5.20 20.08
N SER A 49 4.14 -4.87 21.33
CA SER A 49 5.04 -4.22 22.30
C SER A 49 6.30 -5.05 22.64
N ASP A 50 6.30 -6.35 22.35
CA ASP A 50 7.47 -7.24 22.41
C ASP A 50 8.55 -6.93 21.34
N SER A 51 8.32 -5.91 20.51
CA SER A 51 9.30 -5.37 19.57
C SER A 51 10.57 -4.82 20.23
N THR A 52 10.50 -4.41 21.50
CA THR A 52 11.64 -3.93 22.29
C THR A 52 12.18 -5.04 23.18
N GLY A 53 13.51 -5.22 23.19
CA GLY A 53 14.18 -6.22 24.02
C GLY A 53 14.59 -5.73 25.41
N GLY A 54 14.42 -4.44 25.71
CA GLY A 54 14.75 -3.85 27.00
C GLY A 54 13.67 -4.02 28.07
N ASP A 55 14.09 -3.97 29.33
CA ASP A 55 13.20 -3.87 30.50
C ASP A 55 12.77 -2.41 30.80
N GLU A 56 13.30 -1.44 30.04
CA GLU A 56 13.06 0.00 30.21
C GLU A 56 12.09 0.55 29.14
N SER A 57 11.71 1.82 29.26
CA SER A 57 10.99 2.53 28.20
C SER A 57 11.90 2.77 26.99
N GLU A 58 11.46 2.30 25.83
CA GLU A 58 12.17 2.36 24.55
C GLU A 58 11.25 2.85 23.43
N THR A 59 11.81 3.16 22.25
CA THR A 59 11.04 3.47 21.05
C THR A 59 11.04 2.26 20.11
N ILE A 60 9.86 1.75 19.78
CA ILE A 60 9.67 0.73 18.76
C ILE A 60 9.81 1.37 17.37
N SER A 61 10.56 0.71 16.48
CA SER A 61 10.67 1.07 15.07
C SER A 61 10.84 -0.18 14.21
N ASN A 62 9.74 -0.91 14.03
CA ASN A 62 9.69 -2.17 13.31
C ASN A 62 9.06 -2.04 11.94
N TRP A 63 9.71 -2.61 10.93
CA TRP A 63 9.42 -2.36 9.53
C TRP A 63 9.00 -3.62 8.80
N LEU A 64 7.96 -3.50 7.99
CA LEU A 64 7.53 -4.51 7.04
C LEU A 64 7.55 -3.90 5.64
N LEU A 65 8.36 -4.45 4.76
CA LEU A 65 8.61 -3.90 3.44
C LEU A 65 7.95 -4.79 2.38
N THR A 66 7.34 -4.17 1.37
CA THR A 66 6.94 -4.88 0.15
C THR A 66 8.17 -5.36 -0.60
N PRO A 67 8.04 -6.35 -1.52
CA PRO A 67 8.96 -6.51 -2.64
C PRO A 67 9.19 -5.17 -3.38
N PRO A 68 10.24 -5.06 -4.20
CA PRO A 68 10.37 -3.95 -5.13
C PRO A 68 9.15 -3.90 -6.07
N LEU A 69 8.65 -2.70 -6.33
CA LEU A 69 7.49 -2.40 -7.14
C LEU A 69 7.86 -1.39 -8.22
N ASP A 70 7.15 -1.42 -9.34
CA ASP A 70 7.08 -0.29 -10.26
C ASP A 70 6.12 0.77 -9.69
N LEU A 71 6.70 1.84 -9.14
CA LEU A 71 5.93 2.90 -8.50
C LEU A 71 5.32 3.85 -9.53
N ALA A 72 5.92 3.99 -10.72
CA ALA A 72 5.37 4.85 -11.77
C ALA A 72 4.02 4.33 -12.28
N GLY A 73 3.84 3.01 -12.26
CA GLY A 73 2.57 2.35 -12.60
C GLY A 73 1.55 2.29 -11.46
N SER A 74 1.90 2.64 -10.23
CA SER A 74 1.08 2.31 -9.05
C SER A 74 0.45 3.55 -8.39
N PRO A 75 -0.84 3.88 -8.62
CA PRO A 75 -1.43 5.10 -8.10
C PRO A 75 -1.88 5.00 -6.64
N THR A 76 -2.17 3.80 -6.14
CA THR A 76 -2.76 3.61 -4.81
C THR A 76 -2.25 2.36 -4.10
N LEU A 77 -2.05 2.48 -2.80
CA LEU A 77 -1.80 1.39 -1.86
C LEU A 77 -2.98 1.30 -0.89
N SER A 78 -3.52 0.11 -0.64
CA SER A 78 -4.54 -0.12 0.38
C SER A 78 -4.25 -1.35 1.21
N PHE A 79 -4.77 -1.37 2.42
CA PHE A 79 -4.56 -2.44 3.39
C PHE A 79 -5.61 -2.35 4.49
N TRP A 80 -5.74 -3.41 5.27
CA TRP A 80 -6.54 -3.45 6.48
C TRP A 80 -5.62 -3.47 7.69
N THR A 81 -6.00 -2.76 8.74
CA THR A 81 -5.29 -2.83 10.01
C THR A 81 -6.25 -2.77 11.20
N ARG A 82 -5.80 -3.32 12.32
CA ARG A 82 -6.46 -3.19 13.62
C ARG A 82 -5.47 -3.36 14.77
N THR A 83 -5.87 -2.89 15.95
CA THR A 83 -5.32 -3.30 17.25
C THR A 83 -6.28 -4.31 17.93
N VAL A 84 -5.97 -4.69 19.16
CA VAL A 84 -6.78 -5.57 20.04
C VAL A 84 -8.19 -5.02 20.28
N ASP A 85 -9.14 -5.88 20.68
CA ASP A 85 -10.55 -5.51 20.88
C ASP A 85 -10.75 -4.38 21.90
N THR A 86 -9.97 -4.40 22.99
CA THR A 86 -10.01 -3.41 24.06
C THR A 86 -8.60 -2.84 24.28
N PRO A 87 -8.20 -1.80 23.53
CA PRO A 87 -6.87 -1.21 23.65
C PRO A 87 -6.66 -0.64 25.05
N ALA A 88 -5.55 -1.05 25.67
CA ALA A 88 -5.08 -0.46 26.92
C ALA A 88 -4.02 0.62 26.63
N PHE A 89 -3.29 0.46 25.53
CA PHE A 89 -2.16 1.29 25.15
C PHE A 89 -2.27 1.71 23.68
N PRO A 90 -1.89 2.94 23.34
CA PRO A 90 -1.99 3.41 21.97
C PRO A 90 -0.92 2.76 21.07
N ASP A 91 -1.37 2.33 19.89
CA ASP A 91 -0.50 1.89 18.79
C ASP A 91 -0.40 2.98 17.72
N ARG A 92 0.67 2.97 16.92
CA ARG A 92 0.82 3.82 15.73
C ARG A 92 1.49 3.09 14.58
N LEU A 93 0.96 3.29 13.39
CA LEU A 93 1.48 2.73 12.15
C LEU A 93 1.73 3.85 11.15
N GLU A 94 2.95 3.94 10.62
CA GLU A 94 3.28 4.80 9.49
C GLU A 94 3.38 3.97 8.22
N VAL A 95 2.80 4.48 7.13
CA VAL A 95 3.00 3.96 5.78
C VAL A 95 3.96 4.88 5.07
N ARG A 96 5.05 4.33 4.56
CA ARG A 96 6.16 5.07 3.97
C ARG A 96 6.53 4.50 2.61
N VAL A 97 7.23 5.29 1.80
CA VAL A 97 7.72 4.87 0.49
C VAL A 97 9.19 5.23 0.31
N SER A 98 9.93 4.34 -0.35
CA SER A 98 11.25 4.59 -0.87
C SER A 98 11.23 4.46 -2.39
N THR A 99 11.86 5.40 -3.09
CA THR A 99 12.09 5.34 -4.55
C THR A 99 13.51 4.89 -4.90
N ASN A 100 14.23 4.32 -3.93
CA ASN A 100 15.61 3.87 -4.10
C ASN A 100 15.68 2.40 -4.56
N GLY A 101 14.92 2.06 -5.59
CA GLY A 101 14.89 0.72 -6.19
C GLY A 101 14.67 -0.40 -5.17
N ASP A 102 15.61 -1.34 -5.14
CA ASP A 102 15.51 -2.54 -4.28
C ASP A 102 15.88 -2.30 -2.81
N SER A 103 16.28 -1.07 -2.44
CA SER A 103 16.79 -0.77 -1.10
C SER A 103 15.85 -1.23 0.01
N ALA A 104 16.44 -1.81 1.06
CA ALA A 104 15.78 -2.16 2.31
C ALA A 104 16.38 -1.38 3.49
N ASN A 105 17.12 -0.31 3.24
CA ASN A 105 17.76 0.48 4.28
C ASN A 105 16.71 1.29 5.06
N VAL A 106 16.40 0.84 6.27
CA VAL A 106 15.49 1.51 7.21
C VAL A 106 16.22 2.35 8.27
N GLY A 107 17.54 2.48 8.14
CA GLY A 107 18.39 3.14 9.13
C GLY A 107 18.81 2.23 10.29
N THR A 108 19.51 2.81 11.27
CA THR A 108 20.20 2.09 12.36
C THR A 108 19.76 2.52 13.76
N GLY A 109 18.87 3.51 13.88
CA GLY A 109 18.27 3.96 15.13
C GLY A 109 16.75 3.99 15.08
N ALA A 110 16.12 3.95 16.26
CA ALA A 110 14.67 3.95 16.39
C ALA A 110 14.02 5.16 15.72
N GLU A 111 14.67 6.32 15.69
CA GLU A 111 14.19 7.53 15.01
C GLU A 111 14.57 7.61 13.52
N SER A 112 15.52 6.80 13.08
CA SER A 112 15.99 6.83 11.69
C SER A 112 15.04 6.08 10.76
N VAL A 113 15.00 6.53 9.51
CA VAL A 113 14.08 6.01 8.47
C VAL A 113 14.80 5.51 7.23
N GLY A 114 16.13 5.60 7.18
CA GLY A 114 16.94 5.27 6.02
C GLY A 114 16.40 5.91 4.74
N ASP A 115 16.09 5.08 3.74
CA ASP A 115 15.61 5.52 2.43
C ASP A 115 14.08 5.73 2.36
N PHE A 116 13.36 5.55 3.48
CA PHE A 116 11.89 5.65 3.58
C PHE A 116 11.45 7.00 4.18
N GLY A 117 12.07 8.09 3.69
CA GLY A 117 11.84 9.45 4.20
C GLY A 117 10.43 10.00 3.96
N ALA A 118 9.73 9.52 2.92
CA ALA A 118 8.40 9.99 2.57
C ALA A 118 7.31 9.19 3.31
N VAL A 119 6.46 9.90 4.07
CA VAL A 119 5.27 9.34 4.73
C VAL A 119 4.06 9.53 3.80
N LEU A 120 3.34 8.44 3.53
CA LEU A 120 2.10 8.44 2.76
C LEU A 120 0.86 8.54 3.66
N LEU A 121 0.90 7.89 4.83
CA LEU A 121 -0.21 7.83 5.78
C LEU A 121 0.35 7.59 7.19
N SER A 122 -0.31 8.12 8.22
CA SER A 122 -0.08 7.74 9.61
C SER A 122 -1.41 7.40 10.28
N VAL A 123 -1.53 6.20 10.83
CA VAL A 123 -2.66 5.76 11.64
C VAL A 123 -2.33 6.04 13.10
N ASN A 124 -3.21 6.76 13.78
CA ASN A 124 -3.01 7.25 15.15
C ASN A 124 -1.71 8.06 15.37
N PRO A 125 -1.48 9.15 14.61
CA PRO A 125 -0.23 9.91 14.69
C PRO A 125 0.06 10.48 16.09
N ALA A 126 -1.00 10.79 16.85
CA ALA A 126 -0.94 11.37 18.19
C ALA A 126 -0.77 10.34 19.33
N LEU A 127 -0.78 9.03 19.04
CA LEU A 127 -0.74 7.96 20.05
C LEU A 127 -1.86 8.12 21.10
N GLU A 128 -3.10 8.23 20.64
CA GLU A 128 -4.29 8.23 21.51
C GLU A 128 -4.83 6.81 21.67
N VAL A 129 -5.23 6.39 22.87
CA VAL A 129 -5.69 5.01 23.15
C VAL A 129 -6.83 4.58 22.21
N SER A 130 -7.72 5.50 21.83
CA SER A 130 -8.83 5.25 20.90
C SER A 130 -8.53 5.66 19.45
N GLY A 131 -7.31 6.09 19.16
CA GLY A 131 -6.94 6.61 17.84
C GLY A 131 -6.55 5.54 16.82
N TYR A 132 -6.24 4.31 17.26
CA TYR A 132 -6.03 3.15 16.39
C TYR A 132 -7.31 2.31 16.33
N PRO A 133 -7.74 1.81 15.15
CA PRO A 133 -8.97 1.04 15.05
C PRO A 133 -8.87 -0.29 15.79
N ASN A 134 -9.82 -0.58 16.69
CA ASN A 134 -9.94 -1.86 17.41
C ASN A 134 -10.79 -2.90 16.67
N GLY A 135 -11.08 -2.67 15.39
CA GLY A 135 -11.67 -3.62 14.46
C GLY A 135 -11.07 -3.42 13.06
N TRP A 136 -11.06 -4.46 12.23
CA TRP A 136 -10.46 -4.40 10.89
C TRP A 136 -11.00 -3.21 10.09
N THR A 137 -10.12 -2.26 9.80
CA THR A 137 -10.46 -1.03 9.09
C THR A 137 -9.55 -0.87 7.87
N ARG A 138 -10.15 -0.58 6.71
CA ARG A 138 -9.41 -0.36 5.47
C ARG A 138 -8.86 1.06 5.43
N TYR A 139 -7.58 1.17 5.11
CA TYR A 139 -6.92 2.42 4.76
C TYR A 139 -6.47 2.41 3.31
N GLU A 140 -6.36 3.61 2.74
CA GLU A 140 -5.85 3.84 1.39
C GLU A 140 -4.90 5.03 1.41
N ALA A 141 -3.75 4.86 0.75
CA ALA A 141 -2.74 5.87 0.56
C ALA A 141 -2.60 6.13 -0.94
N VAL A 142 -2.70 7.40 -1.32
CA VAL A 142 -2.43 7.84 -2.70
C VAL A 142 -0.93 8.00 -2.87
N LEU A 143 -0.37 7.33 -3.87
CA LEU A 143 1.04 7.47 -4.21
C LEU A 143 1.22 8.74 -5.06
N PRO A 144 2.29 9.53 -4.82
CA PRO A 144 2.59 10.67 -5.68
C PRO A 144 2.92 10.19 -7.09
N ALA A 145 2.75 11.06 -8.07
CA ALA A 145 3.19 10.76 -9.43
C ALA A 145 4.73 10.67 -9.46
N PHE A 146 5.25 9.48 -9.70
CA PHE A 146 6.68 9.25 -9.84
C PHE A 146 7.14 9.41 -11.29
N ALA A 147 8.43 9.68 -11.49
CA ALA A 147 9.01 9.70 -12.83
C ALA A 147 8.87 8.32 -13.50
N PRO A 148 8.79 8.23 -14.84
CA PRO A 148 8.76 6.94 -15.54
C PRO A 148 9.90 6.02 -15.08
N LEU A 149 9.61 4.72 -14.94
CA LEU A 149 10.55 3.69 -14.50
C LEU A 149 11.06 3.85 -13.05
N THR A 150 10.40 4.67 -12.22
CA THR A 150 10.72 4.74 -10.79
C THR A 150 10.34 3.42 -10.12
N THR A 151 11.34 2.73 -9.58
CA THR A 151 11.17 1.51 -8.79
C THR A 151 11.40 1.82 -7.31
N GLY A 152 10.81 1.02 -6.44
CA GLY A 152 10.90 1.27 -5.01
C GLY A 152 10.09 0.31 -4.16
N ARG A 153 9.93 0.63 -2.88
CA ARG A 153 9.16 -0.17 -1.93
C ARG A 153 8.21 0.69 -1.13
N ASN A 154 7.06 0.11 -0.80
CA ASN A 154 6.24 0.61 0.29
C ASN A 154 6.66 -0.09 1.58
N ALA A 155 6.52 0.60 2.70
CA ALA A 155 6.83 0.07 4.01
C ALA A 155 5.78 0.44 5.04
N TYR A 156 5.56 -0.48 5.97
CA TYR A 156 4.75 -0.31 7.16
C TYR A 156 5.67 -0.26 8.36
N ARG A 157 5.71 0.87 9.04
CA ARG A 157 6.53 1.06 10.23
C ARG A 157 5.63 1.14 11.44
N TYR A 158 5.69 0.11 12.27
CA TYR A 158 5.16 0.17 13.62
C TYR A 158 6.12 1.04 14.46
N PHE A 159 5.68 2.25 14.77
CA PHE A 159 6.51 3.29 15.37
C PHE A 159 5.85 3.88 16.61
N VAL A 160 6.23 3.35 17.76
CA VAL A 160 5.62 3.67 19.05
C VAL A 160 6.71 4.13 20.00
N THR A 161 6.63 5.39 20.42
CA THR A 161 7.50 5.98 21.44
C THR A 161 7.01 5.61 22.82
N ASP A 162 7.88 5.55 23.82
CA ASP A 162 7.53 5.17 25.20
C ASP A 162 6.79 3.82 25.25
N ALA A 163 7.41 2.81 24.65
CA ALA A 163 6.98 1.42 24.62
C ALA A 163 7.94 0.53 25.43
N GLY A 164 7.61 -0.75 25.59
CA GLY A 164 8.39 -1.70 26.39
C GLY A 164 7.73 -2.06 27.72
N ARG A 165 8.39 -2.91 28.53
CA ARG A 165 7.75 -3.64 29.65
C ARG A 165 7.20 -2.75 30.77
N ILE A 166 7.74 -1.54 30.93
CA ILE A 166 7.35 -0.58 31.97
C ILE A 166 6.69 0.69 31.42
N ALA A 167 6.42 0.71 30.12
CA ALA A 167 6.04 1.92 29.39
C ALA A 167 4.53 2.04 29.16
N ALA A 168 4.10 3.16 28.60
CA ALA A 168 2.69 3.52 28.47
C ALA A 168 2.07 3.26 27.10
N ASN A 169 2.84 2.78 26.10
CA ASN A 169 2.36 2.63 24.73
C ASN A 169 2.68 1.26 24.11
N GLY A 170 1.87 0.86 23.13
CA GLY A 170 2.01 -0.38 22.38
C GLY A 170 1.20 -1.55 22.95
N ASP A 171 0.20 -1.99 22.20
CA ASP A 171 -0.47 -3.27 22.40
C ASP A 171 0.06 -4.26 21.35
N TYR A 172 -0.79 -4.62 20.39
CA TYR A 172 -0.48 -5.49 19.26
C TYR A 172 -1.35 -5.09 18.08
N ILE A 173 -0.73 -4.94 16.91
CA ILE A 173 -1.42 -4.61 15.67
C ILE A 173 -1.29 -5.72 14.65
N GLY A 174 -2.31 -5.83 13.79
CA GLY A 174 -2.32 -6.72 12.64
C GLY A 174 -2.50 -5.93 11.35
N VAL A 175 -1.79 -6.30 10.29
CA VAL A 175 -1.98 -5.80 8.93
C VAL A 175 -2.38 -6.95 8.01
N ASP A 176 -3.40 -6.74 7.19
CA ASP A 176 -3.95 -7.76 6.31
C ASP A 176 -4.35 -7.15 4.94
N THR A 177 -4.45 -8.00 3.92
CA THR A 177 -5.03 -7.71 2.60
C THR A 177 -4.43 -6.45 1.97
N VAL A 178 -3.09 -6.43 1.94
CA VAL A 178 -2.31 -5.39 1.24
C VAL A 178 -2.53 -5.51 -0.26
N ARG A 179 -2.87 -4.38 -0.89
CA ARG A 179 -3.09 -4.27 -2.33
C ARG A 179 -2.43 -3.02 -2.88
N VAL A 180 -1.57 -3.20 -3.88
CA VAL A 180 -1.05 -2.12 -4.71
C VAL A 180 -1.82 -2.19 -6.02
N ALA A 181 -2.52 -1.11 -6.38
CA ALA A 181 -3.15 -1.04 -7.69
C ALA A 181 -2.07 -0.77 -8.72
N GLU A 182 -2.04 -1.54 -9.81
CA GLU A 182 -1.25 -1.24 -11.00
C GLU A 182 -2.15 -0.60 -12.05
N THR A 183 -1.69 0.48 -12.67
CA THR A 183 -2.35 1.09 -13.82
C THR A 183 -2.08 0.19 -15.02
N VAL A 184 -3.06 -0.61 -15.39
CA VAL A 184 -3.03 -1.28 -16.70
C VAL A 184 -3.18 -0.18 -17.75
N ALA A 185 -2.14 0.08 -18.53
CA ALA A 185 -2.26 0.94 -19.70
C ALA A 185 -3.37 0.36 -20.59
N VAL A 186 -4.48 1.09 -20.74
CA VAL A 186 -5.51 0.72 -21.72
C VAL A 186 -4.86 0.94 -23.08
N PRO A 187 -4.66 -0.10 -23.92
CA PRO A 187 -4.19 0.14 -25.27
C PRO A 187 -5.25 0.99 -25.96
N GLU A 188 -4.89 2.23 -26.28
CA GLU A 188 -5.68 3.07 -27.16
C GLU A 188 -5.96 2.26 -28.42
N SER A 189 -7.24 1.95 -28.67
CA SER A 189 -7.64 1.24 -29.87
C SER A 189 -7.07 2.02 -31.06
N PRO A 190 -6.30 1.40 -31.97
CA PRO A 190 -5.73 2.13 -33.09
C PRO A 190 -6.90 2.72 -33.87
N ALA A 191 -7.06 4.04 -33.80
CA ALA A 191 -8.07 4.75 -34.56
C ALA A 191 -7.73 4.51 -36.04
N LEU A 192 -8.47 3.60 -36.69
CA LEU A 192 -8.35 3.38 -38.13
C LEU A 192 -8.62 4.74 -38.81
N PRO A 193 -7.70 5.28 -39.61
CA PRO A 193 -8.00 6.48 -40.38
C PRO A 193 -9.14 6.14 -41.33
N LEU A 194 -10.30 6.77 -41.14
CA LEU A 194 -11.47 6.64 -42.01
C LEU A 194 -11.09 7.22 -43.37
N LEU A 195 -10.62 6.38 -44.30
CA LEU A 195 -10.35 6.78 -45.69
C LEU A 195 -11.67 7.17 -46.35
N ALA A 196 -11.94 8.46 -46.46
CA ALA A 196 -13.06 8.97 -47.24
C ALA A 196 -12.80 8.70 -48.73
N PHE A 197 -13.44 7.67 -49.29
CA PHE A 197 -13.49 7.46 -50.72
C PHE A 197 -14.41 8.52 -51.35
N ALA A 198 -13.81 9.54 -51.98
CA ALA A 198 -14.50 10.47 -52.86
C ALA A 198 -14.74 9.78 -54.22
N LEU A 199 -15.99 9.48 -54.55
CA LEU A 199 -16.41 9.08 -55.90
C LEU A 199 -16.72 10.35 -56.73
N PRO A 200 -16.20 10.50 -57.96
CA PRO A 200 -16.66 11.55 -58.85
C PRO A 200 -17.88 11.05 -59.64
N LEU A 201 -19.06 11.65 -59.43
CA LEU A 201 -20.18 11.47 -60.37
C LEU A 201 -20.05 12.48 -61.51
N LEU A 202 -19.53 11.97 -62.63
CA LEU A 202 -19.61 12.59 -63.95
C LEU A 202 -21.00 12.26 -64.53
N ALA A 203 -21.84 13.26 -64.78
CA ALA A 203 -23.02 13.11 -65.63
C ALA A 203 -23.26 14.37 -66.46
N LEU A 204 -23.42 14.13 -67.76
CA LEU A 204 -23.32 15.08 -68.86
C LEU A 204 -24.40 16.17 -68.88
N ARG A 205 -23.93 17.36 -69.23
CA ARG A 205 -24.69 18.47 -69.83
C ARG A 205 -25.43 18.02 -71.09
N ARG A 206 -26.74 18.30 -71.17
CA ARG A 206 -27.41 18.51 -72.46
C ARG A 206 -28.45 19.62 -72.36
N ASN A 207 -28.09 20.78 -72.92
CA ASN A 207 -28.95 21.93 -73.15
C ASN A 207 -29.98 21.61 -74.26
N ARG A 208 -31.22 22.11 -74.14
CA ARG A 208 -31.81 23.17 -75.02
C ARG A 208 -33.32 23.34 -74.80
N SER A 209 -33.70 24.62 -74.69
CA SER A 209 -35.01 25.27 -74.66
C SER A 209 -35.98 24.87 -75.80
N LEU A 210 -37.30 24.92 -75.55
CA LEU A 210 -38.30 25.82 -76.18
C LEU A 210 -39.77 25.41 -75.85
N MET A 211 -40.59 26.39 -75.41
CA MET A 211 -42.08 26.45 -75.43
C MET A 211 -42.63 26.47 -76.88
N PRO A 212 -43.95 26.40 -77.25
CA PRO A 212 -45.21 26.86 -76.59
C PRO A 212 -46.38 25.83 -76.69
N VAL A 213 -47.65 26.00 -76.29
CA VAL A 213 -48.66 27.08 -76.34
C VAL A 213 -49.59 26.96 -75.12
#